data_AF-A0A3Q7FJ44-F1
#
_entry.id   AF-A0A3Q7FJ44-F1
#
_cell.length_a   1.000
_cell.length_b   1.000
_cell.length_c   1.000
_cell.angle_alpha   90.00
_cell.angle_beta   90.00
_cell.angle_gamma   90.00
#
_symmetry.space_group_name_H-M   'P 1'
#
loop_
_entity.id
_entity.type
_entity.pdbx_description
1 polymer ?
#
loop_
_entity_poly.entity_id
_entity_poly.type
_entity_poly.pdbx_seq_one_letter_code
_entity_poly.pdbx_strand_id
1 'polypeptide(L)'
;MASALIKSAFRASAFKRNFSSSAHNDEAREAAKWEKITYAGIAACAILTIFNLSKGHPHYEEPPPYPYLHIRNKEFPWGPDGLFERKHH
;
A
#
# COMPACT_ATOMS: atom_id res chain seq x y z
N MET A 1 2.23 4.16 -77.15
CA MET A 1 3.25 3.11 -76.93
C MET A 1 4.11 3.55 -75.76
N ALA A 2 4.17 2.70 -74.74
CA ALA A 2 4.68 2.98 -73.42
C ALA A 2 6.23 3.07 -73.36
N SER A 3 6.75 3.86 -72.43
CA SER A 3 8.01 3.53 -71.74
C SER A 3 8.04 4.20 -70.37
N ALA A 4 8.33 3.38 -69.37
CA ALA A 4 8.17 3.62 -67.96
C ALA A 4 9.54 3.65 -67.27
N LEU A 5 9.64 4.52 -66.24
CA LEU A 5 10.49 4.44 -65.03
C LEU A 5 12.02 4.47 -65.26
N ILE A 6 12.83 5.10 -64.42
CA ILE A 6 13.02 4.79 -63.00
C ILE A 6 13.44 6.08 -62.26
N LYS A 7 12.53 6.66 -61.47
CA LYS A 7 12.95 7.48 -60.33
C LYS A 7 13.22 6.50 -59.20
N SER A 8 14.48 6.31 -58.86
CA SER A 8 14.89 5.61 -57.64
C SER A 8 14.38 6.40 -56.45
N ALA A 9 13.17 6.11 -56.01
CA ALA A 9 12.73 6.46 -54.68
C ALA A 9 13.43 5.46 -53.76
N PHE A 10 14.46 5.92 -53.06
CA PHE A 10 14.87 5.28 -51.82
C PHE A 10 13.60 5.14 -50.99
N ARG A 11 13.06 3.92 -50.90
CA ARG A 11 12.15 3.56 -49.82
C ARG A 11 13.01 3.64 -48.56
N ALA A 12 13.11 4.84 -48.00
CA ALA A 12 13.19 4.95 -46.56
C ALA A 12 11.94 4.21 -46.09
N SER A 13 12.11 2.94 -45.73
CA SER A 13 11.22 2.31 -44.77
C SER A 13 11.19 3.31 -43.63
N ALA A 14 10.13 4.11 -43.56
CA ALA A 14 9.85 4.91 -42.40
C ALA A 14 9.62 3.86 -41.34
N PHE A 15 10.69 3.43 -40.68
CA PHE A 15 10.63 2.69 -39.44
C PHE A 15 9.81 3.60 -38.56
N LYS A 16 8.51 3.28 -38.47
CA LYS A 16 7.54 4.05 -37.71
C LYS A 16 8.04 3.92 -36.29
N ARG A 17 8.79 4.92 -35.83
CA ARG A 17 9.26 5.01 -34.46
C ARG A 17 7.97 5.15 -33.66
N ASN A 18 7.42 4.03 -33.20
CA ASN A 18 6.38 4.06 -32.19
C ASN A 18 7.04 4.71 -30.97
N PHE A 19 6.64 5.94 -30.69
CA PHE A 19 7.01 6.59 -29.45
C PHE A 19 6.45 5.74 -28.31
N SER A 20 7.26 5.49 -27.27
CA SER A 20 6.79 4.87 -26.02
C SER A 20 5.67 5.65 -25.33
N SER A 21 5.30 6.83 -25.84
CA SER A 21 4.25 7.71 -25.34
C SER A 21 2.91 7.61 -26.07
N SER A 22 2.74 6.72 -27.06
CA SER A 22 1.43 6.53 -27.72
C SER A 22 0.53 5.61 -26.89
N ALA A 23 0.16 6.03 -25.68
CA ALA A 23 -0.54 5.19 -24.70
C ALA A 23 -1.68 5.91 -23.96
N HIS A 24 -2.19 7.05 -24.45
CA HIS A 24 -3.23 7.81 -23.73
C HIS A 24 -4.49 6.98 -23.41
N ASN A 25 -4.88 6.06 -24.31
CA ASN A 25 -6.00 5.13 -24.05
C ASN A 25 -5.66 4.03 -23.03
N ASP A 26 -4.39 3.66 -22.90
CA ASP A 26 -3.93 2.64 -21.95
C ASP A 26 -3.74 3.23 -20.56
N GLU A 27 -3.24 4.47 -20.43
CA GLU A 27 -3.03 5.12 -19.12
C GLU A 27 -4.32 5.25 -18.31
N ALA A 28 -5.41 5.70 -18.94
CA ALA A 28 -6.70 5.83 -18.26
C ALA A 28 -7.27 4.47 -17.82
N ARG A 29 -7.09 3.44 -18.65
CA ARG A 29 -7.51 2.07 -18.34
C ARG A 29 -6.69 1.47 -17.20
N GLU A 30 -5.38 1.71 -17.22
CA GLU A 30 -4.45 1.25 -16.18
C GLU A 30 -4.71 1.97 -14.85
N ALA A 31 -4.96 3.27 -14.86
CA ALA A 31 -5.37 4.03 -13.68
C ALA A 31 -6.70 3.49 -13.10
N ALA A 32 -7.71 3.28 -13.95
CA ALA A 32 -8.99 2.73 -13.52
C ALA A 32 -8.87 1.30 -12.96
N LYS A 33 -7.91 0.50 -13.44
CA LYS A 33 -7.61 -0.82 -12.88
C LYS A 33 -7.07 -0.70 -11.46
N TRP A 34 -6.05 0.15 -11.26
CA TRP A 34 -5.46 0.33 -9.94
C TRP A 34 -6.44 0.96 -8.95
N GLU A 35 -7.26 1.90 -9.39
CA GLU A 35 -8.35 2.45 -8.59
C GLU A 35 -9.28 1.35 -8.06
N LYS A 36 -9.74 0.43 -8.92
CA LYS A 36 -10.58 -0.70 -8.51
C LYS A 36 -9.88 -1.64 -7.54
N ILE A 37 -8.60 -1.93 -7.78
CA ILE A 37 -7.78 -2.75 -6.86
C ILE A 37 -7.67 -2.07 -5.50
N THR A 38 -7.45 -0.76 -5.47
CA THR A 38 -7.38 0.01 -4.22
C THR A 38 -8.72 -0.01 -3.50
N TYR A 39 -9.85 0.18 -4.18
CA TYR A 39 -11.17 0.04 -3.54
C TYR A 39 -11.43 -1.36 -2.98
N ALA A 40 -11.02 -2.41 -3.70
CA ALA A 40 -11.07 -3.77 -3.17
C ALA A 40 -10.20 -3.93 -1.92
N GLY A 41 -8.99 -3.35 -1.92
CA GLY A 41 -8.10 -3.32 -0.76
C GLY A 41 -8.72 -2.58 0.43
N ILE A 42 -9.31 -1.40 0.21
CA ILE A 42 -10.00 -0.62 1.24
C ILE A 42 -11.13 -1.44 1.85
N ALA A 43 -11.98 -2.07 1.03
CA ALA A 43 -13.09 -2.89 1.51
C ALA A 43 -12.58 -4.08 2.34
N ALA A 44 -11.55 -4.78 1.86
CA ALA A 44 -10.95 -5.90 2.59
C ALA A 44 -10.35 -5.46 3.94
N CYS A 45 -9.61 -4.35 3.96
CA CYS A 45 -9.06 -3.78 5.19
C CYS A 45 -10.17 -3.37 6.17
N ALA A 46 -11.22 -2.71 5.69
CA ALA A 46 -12.34 -2.31 6.54
C ALA A 46 -13.06 -3.51 7.18
N ILE A 47 -13.32 -4.56 6.40
CA ILE A 47 -13.89 -5.82 6.91
C ILE A 47 -12.97 -6.44 7.97
N LEU A 48 -11.67 -6.51 7.69
CA LEU A 48 -10.69 -7.06 8.63
C LEU A 48 -10.61 -6.23 9.91
N THR A 49 -10.67 -4.89 9.82
CA THR A 49 -10.75 -4.00 10.99
C THR A 49 -11.99 -4.32 11.82
N ILE A 50 -13.17 -4.37 11.21
CA ILE A 50 -14.41 -4.69 11.92
C ILE A 50 -14.30 -6.05 12.61
N PHE A 51 -13.75 -7.07 11.93
CA PHE A 51 -13.57 -8.40 12.51
C PHE A 51 -12.59 -8.46 13.68
N ASN A 52 -11.50 -7.68 13.64
CA ASN A 52 -10.54 -7.66 14.75
C ASN A 52 -11.06 -6.84 15.94
N LEU A 53 -11.71 -5.71 15.68
CA LEU A 53 -12.23 -4.82 16.72
C LEU A 53 -13.52 -5.35 17.36
N SER A 54 -14.26 -6.24 16.71
CA SER A 54 -15.47 -6.85 17.28
C SER A 54 -15.19 -7.88 18.37
N LYS A 55 -13.93 -8.33 18.50
CA LYS A 55 -13.54 -9.30 19.53
C LYS A 55 -13.07 -8.57 20.79
N GLY A 56 -13.46 -9.09 21.94
CA GLY A 56 -12.85 -8.70 23.20
C GLY A 56 -11.39 -9.13 23.28
N HIS A 57 -10.57 -8.40 24.06
CA HIS A 57 -9.20 -8.79 24.37
C HIS A 57 -9.11 -9.11 25.87
N PRO A 58 -9.29 -10.39 26.28
CA PRO A 58 -9.20 -10.76 27.68
C PRO A 58 -7.76 -10.57 28.17
N HIS A 59 -7.60 -9.80 29.24
CA HIS A 59 -6.35 -9.75 29.97
C HIS A 59 -6.24 -11.02 30.82
N TYR A 60 -5.06 -11.62 30.80
CA TYR A 60 -4.73 -12.71 31.70
C TYR A 60 -4.48 -12.17 33.11
N GLU A 61 -4.56 -13.04 34.10
CA GLU A 61 -4.14 -12.74 35.46
C GLU A 61 -2.69 -12.25 35.47
N GLU A 62 -2.41 -11.26 36.33
CA GLU A 62 -1.08 -10.69 36.45
C GLU A 62 -0.10 -11.77 36.92
N PRO A 63 1.06 -11.94 36.26
CA PRO A 63 2.06 -12.88 36.72
C PRO A 63 2.56 -12.49 38.12
N PRO A 64 3.13 -13.46 38.88
CA PRO A 64 3.78 -13.14 40.14
C PRO A 64 4.82 -12.01 40.00
N PRO A 65 5.09 -11.24 41.07
CA PRO A 65 6.01 -10.11 41.02
C PRO A 65 7.46 -10.59 40.92
N TYR A 66 7.87 -11.00 39.72
CA TYR A 66 9.23 -11.44 39.46
C TYR A 66 10.21 -10.26 39.56
N PRO A 67 11.45 -10.47 40.04
CA PRO A 67 12.42 -9.39 40.24
C PRO A 67 12.80 -8.61 38.96
N TYR A 68 12.50 -9.18 37.79
CA TYR A 68 12.77 -8.57 36.49
C TYR A 68 11.55 -7.84 35.88
N LEU A 69 10.38 -7.92 36.52
CA LEU A 69 9.18 -7.17 36.12
C LEU A 69 9.06 -5.89 36.94
N HIS A 70 8.37 -4.88 36.40
CA HIS A 70 8.10 -3.61 37.09
C HIS A 70 9.35 -2.91 37.65
N ILE A 71 10.53 -3.09 37.03
CA ILE A 71 11.78 -2.44 37.45
C ILE A 71 11.63 -0.91 37.34
N ARG A 72 12.05 -0.21 38.40
CA ARG A 72 12.15 1.26 38.45
C ARG A 72 13.52 1.65 39.03
N ASN A 73 14.47 1.97 38.15
CA ASN A 73 15.80 2.48 38.55
C ASN A 73 15.79 3.99 38.84
N LYS A 74 14.87 4.72 38.19
CA LYS A 74 14.61 6.14 38.36
C LYS A 74 13.12 6.38 38.12
N GLU A 75 12.53 7.23 38.94
CA GLU A 75 11.12 7.61 38.79
C GLU A 75 10.85 8.27 37.44
N PHE A 76 9.67 8.01 36.89
CA PHE A 76 9.22 8.73 35.70
C PHE A 76 8.85 10.17 36.07
N PRO A 77 9.02 11.12 35.14
CA PRO A 77 8.72 12.53 35.41
C PRO A 77 7.22 12.84 35.52
N TRP A 78 6.33 11.91 35.16
CA TRP A 78 4.87 12.11 35.16
C TRP A 78 4.13 11.31 36.25
N GLY A 79 4.82 10.46 37.01
CA GLY A 79 4.20 9.68 38.09
C GLY A 79 4.69 8.23 38.20
N PRO A 80 4.03 7.41 39.04
CA PRO A 80 4.46 6.03 39.33
C PRO A 80 4.21 5.04 38.17
N ASP A 81 3.16 5.30 37.39
CA ASP A 81 2.70 4.41 36.32
C ASP A 81 3.41 4.71 34.99
N GLY A 82 3.57 3.68 34.17
CA GLY A 82 4.07 3.78 32.81
C GLY A 82 3.18 4.67 31.92
N LEU A 83 3.79 5.25 30.88
CA LEU A 83 3.17 6.30 30.05
C LEU A 83 1.80 5.93 29.45
N PHE A 84 1.60 4.65 29.14
CA PHE A 84 0.37 4.13 28.53
C PHE A 84 -0.28 3.03 29.38
N GLU A 85 -0.02 3.00 30.69
CA GLU A 85 -0.62 2.00 31.58
C GLU A 85 -2.10 2.31 31.81
N ARG A 86 -2.94 1.27 31.71
CA ARG A 86 -4.36 1.34 32.03
C ARG A 86 -4.53 1.02 33.51
N LYS A 87 -5.12 1.94 34.26
CA LYS A 87 -5.47 1.69 35.66
C LYS A 87 -6.60 0.66 35.72
N HIS A 88 -6.36 -0.44 36.41
CA HIS A 88 -7.43 -1.32 36.85
C HIS A 88 -8.13 -0.62 38.01
N HIS A 89 -9.41 -0.28 37.83
CA HIS A 89 -10.29 0.23 38.89
C HIS A 89 -10.94 -0.94 39.63
#